data_AF-A0AAD6UMV7-F1
#
_entry.id   AF-A0AAD6UMV7-F1
#
_cell.length_a   1.000
_cell.length_b   1.000
_cell.length_c   1.000
_cell.angle_alpha   90.00
_cell.angle_beta   90.00
_cell.angle_gamma   90.00
#
_symmetry.space_group_name_H-M   'P 1'
#
loop_
_entity.id
_entity.type
_entity.pdbx_description
1 polymer ?
#
loop_
_entity_poly.entity_id
_entity_poly.type
_entity_poly.pdbx_seq_one_letter_code
_entity_poly.pdbx_strand_id
1 'polypeptide(L)'
;MVTDAPSISPPAAISLCFVAILYGVHLLVFPAATYILFRKRLTRGNLGMLAAVVFMFATSTVLIATLFSATILDGTLLGIYFNRGVRARILMWPRNMNLISADAIVVWRMTVLYPNRIVRAGILFLLFSFSMLALFNSIGEPADGPFERALILSTVASFLSFGTNLIATAAISWKAWTYHKKNPRSWRETEPSHAVNSAFMLLIETGMLYLSWQILVATISYLSSSCDGSTQSCIAIQFSSNAFAESTTIVAALYPTSTLVIVALKKSIADQCGPLPSTFASSSYLLSSPSMRSMRSTAGPAMMIQPLPPKDGPQSVAKASTSVGPHKDGYF
;
A
#
# COMPACT_ATOMS: atom_id res chain seq x y z
N MET A 1 -11.32 48.13 -28.17
CA MET A 1 -10.29 47.35 -27.45
C MET A 1 -10.72 45.90 -27.49
N VAL A 2 -10.07 45.10 -28.33
CA VAL A 2 -10.25 43.64 -28.33
C VAL A 2 -9.48 43.14 -27.13
N THR A 3 -10.18 42.66 -26.11
CA THR A 3 -9.55 41.99 -24.97
C THR A 3 -9.13 40.62 -25.46
N ASP A 4 -7.84 40.42 -25.68
CA ASP A 4 -7.29 39.12 -26.01
C ASP A 4 -7.74 38.11 -24.95
N ALA A 5 -8.35 37.02 -25.42
CA ALA A 5 -8.82 35.97 -24.53
C ALA A 5 -7.61 35.45 -23.72
N PRO A 6 -7.78 35.18 -22.42
CA PRO A 6 -6.70 34.69 -21.60
C PRO A 6 -6.19 33.34 -22.12
N SER A 7 -5.02 33.37 -22.75
CA SER A 7 -4.36 32.16 -23.23
C SER A 7 -3.73 31.43 -22.04
N ILE A 8 -4.15 30.18 -21.81
CA ILE A 8 -3.51 29.29 -20.83
C ILE A 8 -2.02 29.17 -21.21
N SER A 9 -1.12 29.34 -20.24
CA SER A 9 0.29 29.17 -20.50
C SER A 9 0.56 27.70 -20.92
N PRO A 10 1.24 27.46 -22.05
CA PRO A 10 1.50 26.10 -22.54
C PRO A 10 2.09 25.15 -21.48
N PRO A 11 2.98 25.59 -20.58
CA PRO A 11 3.49 24.74 -19.51
C PRO A 11 2.37 24.27 -18.57
N ALA A 12 1.54 25.17 -18.02
CA ALA A 12 0.48 24.79 -17.08
C ALA A 12 -0.48 23.75 -17.67
N ALA A 13 -0.81 23.89 -18.96
CA ALA A 13 -1.63 22.92 -19.68
C ALA A 13 -0.97 21.53 -19.74
N ILE A 14 0.34 21.45 -20.03
CA ILE A 14 1.06 20.17 -20.08
C ILE A 14 1.10 19.48 -18.71
N SER A 15 1.34 20.23 -17.63
CA SER A 15 1.33 19.68 -16.26
C SER A 15 -0.05 19.12 -15.93
N LEU A 16 -1.08 19.90 -16.20
CA LEU A 16 -2.47 19.47 -15.97
C LEU A 16 -2.81 18.22 -16.78
N CYS A 17 -2.41 18.14 -18.05
CA CYS A 17 -2.59 16.95 -18.87
C CYS A 17 -1.90 15.72 -18.27
N PHE A 18 -0.64 15.86 -17.82
CA PHE A 18 0.10 14.76 -17.22
C PHE A 18 -0.56 14.26 -15.93
N VAL A 19 -0.92 15.18 -15.03
CA VAL A 19 -1.59 14.87 -13.76
C VAL A 19 -3.00 14.30 -14.03
N ALA A 20 -3.72 14.79 -15.03
CA ALA A 20 -5.04 14.28 -15.43
C ALA A 20 -4.97 12.85 -15.99
N ILE A 21 -3.95 12.50 -16.77
CA ILE A 21 -3.73 11.13 -17.25
C ILE A 21 -3.54 10.18 -16.06
N LEU A 22 -2.67 10.54 -15.11
CA LEU A 22 -2.46 9.75 -13.90
C LEU A 22 -3.75 9.63 -13.07
N TYR A 23 -4.52 10.70 -12.96
CA TYR A 23 -5.82 10.67 -12.30
C TYR A 23 -6.81 9.75 -13.02
N GLY A 24 -6.81 9.73 -14.36
CA GLY A 24 -7.62 8.81 -15.15
C GLY A 24 -7.27 7.35 -14.86
N VAL A 25 -5.99 7.02 -14.73
CA VAL A 25 -5.56 5.67 -14.28
C VAL A 25 -6.08 5.39 -12.86
N HIS A 26 -5.99 6.36 -11.96
CA HIS A 26 -6.51 6.22 -10.60
C HIS A 26 -8.03 5.97 -10.59
N LEU A 27 -8.78 6.69 -11.43
CA LEU A 27 -10.21 6.54 -11.61
C LEU A 27 -10.61 5.14 -12.08
N LEU A 28 -9.77 4.46 -12.86
CA LEU A 28 -10.00 3.08 -13.30
C LEU A 28 -9.64 2.05 -12.21
N VAL A 29 -8.54 2.26 -11.48
CA VAL A 29 -8.07 1.34 -10.44
C VAL A 29 -8.95 1.39 -9.19
N PHE A 30 -9.47 2.57 -8.83
CA PHE A 30 -10.25 2.79 -7.60
C PHE A 30 -11.52 1.93 -7.50
N PRO A 31 -12.41 1.86 -8.52
CA PRO A 31 -13.59 1.00 -8.48
C PRO A 31 -13.23 -0.48 -8.37
N ALA A 32 -12.18 -0.93 -9.06
CA ALA A 32 -11.71 -2.31 -8.98
C ALA A 32 -11.22 -2.66 -7.56
N ALA A 33 -10.40 -1.78 -6.96
CA ALA A 33 -9.93 -1.93 -5.58
C ALA A 33 -11.09 -1.98 -4.58
N THR A 34 -12.04 -1.07 -4.74
CA THR A 34 -13.23 -0.93 -3.91
C THR A 34 -14.12 -2.18 -4.01
N TYR A 35 -14.41 -2.63 -5.22
CA TYR A 35 -15.19 -3.85 -5.47
C TYR A 35 -14.55 -5.10 -4.84
N ILE A 36 -13.24 -5.25 -5.00
CA ILE A 36 -12.47 -6.35 -4.39
C ILE A 36 -12.58 -6.30 -2.86
N LEU A 37 -12.49 -5.11 -2.26
CA LEU A 37 -12.61 -4.94 -0.81
C LEU A 37 -14.02 -5.24 -0.30
N PHE A 38 -15.06 -4.86 -1.03
CA PHE A 38 -16.46 -5.17 -0.69
C PHE A 38 -16.78 -6.66 -0.83
N ARG A 39 -16.20 -7.35 -1.82
CA ARG A 39 -16.37 -8.81 -1.96
C ARG A 39 -15.64 -9.61 -0.89
N LYS A 40 -14.57 -9.07 -0.32
CA LYS A 40 -13.90 -9.67 0.84
C LYS A 40 -14.74 -9.44 2.09
N ARG A 41 -14.71 -10.38 3.04
CA ARG A 41 -15.37 -10.18 4.35
C ARG A 41 -14.87 -8.86 4.97
N LEU A 42 -15.79 -8.02 5.43
CA LEU A 42 -15.50 -6.74 6.08
C LEU A 42 -14.89 -6.96 7.47
N THR A 43 -13.64 -7.43 7.50
CA THR A 43 -12.82 -7.43 8.71
C THR A 43 -12.43 -5.98 9.05
N ARG A 44 -12.11 -5.72 10.32
CA ARG A 44 -11.65 -4.38 10.75
C ARG A 44 -10.48 -3.85 9.92
N GLY A 45 -9.56 -4.74 9.51
CA GLY A 45 -8.43 -4.39 8.64
C GLY A 45 -8.86 -4.03 7.21
N ASN A 46 -9.78 -4.79 6.62
CA ASN A 46 -10.31 -4.50 5.29
C ASN A 46 -11.12 -3.20 5.27
N LEU A 47 -11.88 -2.92 6.34
CA LEU A 47 -12.60 -1.66 6.48
C LEU A 47 -11.64 -0.46 6.59
N GLY A 48 -10.56 -0.59 7.37
CA GLY A 48 -9.51 0.43 7.45
C GLY A 48 -8.84 0.69 6.10
N MET A 49 -8.52 -0.37 5.35
CA MET A 49 -7.99 -0.22 3.99
C MET A 49 -8.99 0.47 3.05
N LEU A 50 -10.27 0.10 3.10
CA LEU A 50 -11.30 0.71 2.27
C LEU A 50 -11.44 2.20 2.58
N ALA A 51 -11.49 2.56 3.86
CA ALA A 51 -11.54 3.95 4.30
C ALA A 51 -10.33 4.74 3.80
N ALA A 52 -9.12 4.18 3.90
CA ALA A 52 -7.91 4.84 3.40
C ALA A 52 -7.93 5.03 1.86
N VAL A 53 -8.37 4.02 1.10
CA VAL A 53 -8.49 4.10 -0.37
C VAL A 53 -9.52 5.14 -0.81
N VAL A 54 -10.69 5.17 -0.16
CA VAL A 54 -11.74 6.17 -0.43
C VAL A 54 -11.25 7.58 -0.07
N PHE A 55 -10.60 7.73 1.08
CA PHE A 55 -10.03 9.00 1.51
C PHE A 55 -9.00 9.52 0.51
N MET A 56 -8.07 8.67 0.07
CA MET A 56 -7.07 9.01 -0.94
C MET A 56 -7.67 9.40 -2.30
N PHE A 57 -8.74 8.73 -2.70
CA PHE A 57 -9.44 9.05 -3.93
C PHE A 57 -10.11 10.43 -3.83
N ALA A 58 -10.76 10.72 -2.70
CA ALA A 58 -11.40 12.00 -2.45
C ALA A 58 -10.40 13.16 -2.45
N THR A 59 -9.29 13.04 -1.72
CA THR A 59 -8.21 14.04 -1.70
C THR A 59 -7.56 14.23 -3.07
N SER A 60 -7.35 13.16 -3.84
CA SER A 60 -6.83 13.26 -5.22
C SER A 60 -7.82 13.97 -6.15
N THR A 61 -9.11 13.76 -5.95
CA THR A 61 -10.18 14.46 -6.68
C THR A 61 -10.21 15.95 -6.35
N VAL A 62 -10.08 16.30 -5.06
CA VAL A 62 -9.95 17.70 -4.60
C VAL A 62 -8.71 18.36 -5.21
N LEU A 63 -7.57 17.65 -5.29
CA LEU A 63 -6.36 18.18 -5.93
C LEU A 63 -6.61 18.52 -7.40
N ILE A 64 -7.13 17.58 -8.20
CA ILE A 64 -7.41 17.81 -9.62
C ILE A 64 -8.40 18.95 -9.82
N ALA A 65 -9.49 18.97 -9.04
CA ALA A 65 -10.46 20.05 -9.11
C ALA A 65 -9.82 21.41 -8.79
N THR A 66 -8.94 21.46 -7.78
CA THR A 66 -8.18 22.67 -7.43
C THR A 66 -7.25 23.09 -8.55
N LEU A 67 -6.48 22.16 -9.14
CA LEU A 67 -5.57 22.44 -10.25
C LEU A 67 -6.31 22.96 -11.47
N PHE A 68 -7.40 22.30 -11.85
CA PHE A 68 -8.26 22.71 -12.95
C PHE A 68 -8.85 24.10 -12.71
N SER A 69 -9.39 24.34 -11.50
CA SER A 69 -9.93 25.65 -11.14
C SER A 69 -8.85 26.73 -11.19
N ALA A 70 -7.63 26.43 -10.72
CA ALA A 70 -6.52 27.37 -10.71
C ALA A 70 -6.06 27.71 -12.13
N THR A 71 -5.96 26.72 -13.03
CA THR A 71 -5.60 26.95 -14.43
C THR A 71 -6.64 27.79 -15.18
N ILE A 72 -7.93 27.59 -14.90
CA ILE A 72 -9.01 28.39 -15.52
C ILE A 72 -9.05 29.80 -14.91
N LEU A 73 -8.98 29.91 -13.59
CA LEU A 73 -9.08 31.18 -12.86
C LEU A 73 -7.86 32.07 -13.08
N ASP A 74 -6.66 31.52 -13.30
CA ASP A 74 -5.48 32.28 -13.69
C ASP A 74 -5.67 33.04 -15.02
N GLY A 75 -6.58 32.56 -15.87
CA GLY A 75 -7.00 33.31 -17.06
C GLY A 75 -7.97 34.47 -16.74
N THR A 76 -8.55 34.52 -15.55
CA THR A 76 -9.56 35.54 -15.19
C THR A 76 -8.98 36.58 -14.24
N LEU A 77 -9.53 37.81 -14.24
CA LEU A 77 -9.14 38.87 -13.29
C LEU A 77 -9.24 38.43 -11.82
N LEU A 78 -10.08 37.43 -11.51
CA LEU A 78 -10.24 36.85 -10.18
C LEU A 78 -8.96 36.15 -9.67
N GLY A 79 -8.12 35.60 -10.56
CA GLY A 79 -6.86 34.94 -10.22
C GLY A 79 -5.80 35.90 -9.68
N ILE A 80 -5.87 37.19 -10.05
CA ILE A 80 -4.95 38.23 -9.57
C ILE A 80 -5.24 38.59 -8.10
N TYR A 81 -6.50 38.53 -7.69
CA TYR A 81 -6.91 38.80 -6.30
C TYR A 81 -6.74 37.60 -5.37
N PHE A 82 -6.60 36.39 -5.93
CA PHE A 82 -6.40 35.20 -5.12
C PHE A 82 -4.96 35.17 -4.59
N ASN A 83 -4.80 35.38 -3.28
CA ASN A 83 -3.50 35.41 -2.62
C ASN A 83 -2.70 34.13 -2.93
N ARG A 84 -1.50 34.27 -3.51
CA ARG A 84 -0.59 33.16 -3.85
C ARG A 84 -0.37 32.20 -2.67
N GLY A 85 -0.33 32.72 -1.45
CA GLY A 85 -0.19 31.93 -0.22
C GLY A 85 -1.40 31.03 0.05
N VAL A 86 -2.63 31.54 -0.16
CA VAL A 86 -3.86 30.76 0.01
C VAL A 86 -3.92 29.64 -1.03
N ARG A 87 -3.59 29.93 -2.29
CA ARG A 87 -3.51 28.93 -3.36
C ARG A 87 -2.51 27.81 -3.02
N ALA A 88 -1.31 28.17 -2.59
CA ALA A 88 -0.29 27.20 -2.20
C ALA A 88 -0.79 26.28 -1.07
N ARG A 89 -1.47 26.83 -0.05
CA ARG A 89 -2.04 26.05 1.06
C ARG A 89 -3.11 25.06 0.60
N ILE A 90 -4.03 25.50 -0.27
CA ILE A 90 -5.10 24.64 -0.80
C ILE A 90 -4.49 23.48 -1.61
N LEU A 91 -3.40 23.72 -2.34
CA LEU A 91 -2.72 22.67 -3.11
C LEU A 91 -1.83 21.74 -2.25
N MET A 92 -1.24 22.26 -1.17
CA MET A 92 -0.38 21.48 -0.27
C MET A 92 -1.17 20.51 0.61
N TRP A 93 -2.38 20.88 1.03
CA TRP A 93 -3.17 20.05 1.95
C TRP A 93 -3.52 18.65 1.39
N PRO A 94 -4.10 18.51 0.18
CA PRO A 94 -4.38 17.19 -0.41
C PRO A 94 -3.12 16.34 -0.58
N ARG A 95 -2.00 16.98 -0.95
CA ARG A 95 -0.69 16.34 -1.10
C ARG A 95 -0.25 15.69 0.21
N ASN A 96 -0.23 16.46 1.30
CA ASN A 96 0.19 15.96 2.61
C ASN A 96 -0.72 14.85 3.12
N MET A 97 -2.04 15.00 2.95
CA MET A 97 -3.01 13.98 3.38
C MET A 97 -2.85 12.65 2.64
N ASN A 98 -2.57 12.70 1.34
CA ASN A 98 -2.28 11.51 0.55
C ASN A 98 -0.96 10.86 0.93
N LEU A 99 0.07 11.65 1.21
CA LEU A 99 1.37 11.13 1.64
C LEU A 99 1.25 10.40 2.99
N ILE A 100 0.59 11.02 3.97
CA ILE A 100 0.31 10.41 5.29
C ILE A 100 -0.49 9.12 5.13
N SER A 101 -1.52 9.13 4.29
CA SER A 101 -2.34 7.96 4.06
C SER A 101 -1.54 6.84 3.37
N ALA A 102 -0.65 7.19 2.43
CA ALA A 102 0.19 6.23 1.71
C ALA A 102 1.14 5.52 2.67
N ASP A 103 1.81 6.30 3.52
CA ASP A 103 2.70 5.77 4.54
C ASP A 103 1.92 4.93 5.57
N ALA A 104 0.72 5.33 5.96
CA ALA A 104 -0.14 4.56 6.86
C ALA A 104 -0.47 3.16 6.28
N ILE A 105 -0.77 3.06 4.98
CA ILE A 105 -1.04 1.77 4.33
C ILE A 105 0.24 0.92 4.24
N VAL A 106 1.40 1.54 4.02
CA VAL A 106 2.69 0.84 3.95
C VAL A 106 3.08 0.29 5.31
N VAL A 107 2.92 1.08 6.37
CA VAL A 107 3.12 0.61 7.73
C VAL A 107 2.13 -0.47 8.07
N TRP A 108 0.85 -0.31 7.74
CA TRP A 108 -0.14 -1.34 7.95
C TRP A 108 0.29 -2.67 7.32
N ARG A 109 0.76 -2.67 6.06
CA ARG A 109 1.33 -3.85 5.38
C ARG A 109 2.48 -4.48 6.17
N MET A 110 3.39 -3.67 6.69
CA MET A 110 4.49 -4.16 7.51
C MET A 110 4.01 -4.72 8.86
N THR A 111 3.04 -4.09 9.53
CA THR A 111 2.53 -4.57 10.82
C THR A 111 1.84 -5.93 10.74
N VAL A 112 1.22 -6.24 9.59
CA VAL A 112 0.63 -7.56 9.34
C VAL A 112 1.71 -8.65 9.25
N LEU A 113 2.92 -8.30 8.79
CA LEU A 113 4.04 -9.24 8.62
C LEU A 113 4.88 -9.43 9.88
N TYR A 114 4.91 -8.41 10.75
CA TYR A 114 5.73 -8.39 11.95
C TYR A 114 4.85 -8.37 13.21
N PRO A 115 4.64 -9.51 13.89
CA PRO A 115 3.85 -9.57 15.11
C PRO A 115 4.57 -8.93 16.32
N ASN A 116 5.86 -8.58 16.20
CA ASN A 116 6.63 -8.00 17.30
C ASN A 116 6.10 -6.58 17.63
N ARG A 117 5.64 -6.42 18.87
CA ARG A 117 5.05 -5.16 19.38
C ARG A 117 6.03 -3.99 19.34
N ILE A 118 7.33 -4.22 19.56
CA ILE A 118 8.35 -3.16 19.61
C ILE A 118 8.56 -2.57 18.21
N VAL A 119 8.76 -3.43 17.20
CA VAL A 119 8.92 -3.01 15.81
C VAL A 119 7.70 -2.22 15.35
N ARG A 120 6.50 -2.72 15.68
CA ARG A 120 5.24 -2.04 15.38
C ARG A 120 5.15 -0.67 16.05
N ALA A 121 5.50 -0.56 17.33
CA ALA A 121 5.46 0.70 18.07
C ALA A 121 6.45 1.72 17.49
N GLY A 122 7.68 1.32 17.17
CA GLY A 122 8.69 2.21 16.59
C GLY A 122 8.26 2.80 15.24
N ILE A 123 7.65 1.99 14.38
CA ILE A 123 7.17 2.44 13.07
C ILE A 123 5.96 3.36 13.21
N LEU A 124 5.01 3.02 14.08
CA LEU A 124 3.86 3.88 14.36
C LEU A 124 4.31 5.23 14.95
N PHE A 125 5.33 5.23 15.82
CA PHE A 125 5.93 6.45 16.34
C PHE A 125 6.55 7.30 15.24
N LEU A 126 7.25 6.68 14.28
CA LEU A 126 7.87 7.37 13.14
C LEU A 126 6.79 8.01 12.23
N LEU A 127 5.73 7.26 11.93
CA LEU A 127 4.54 7.75 11.22
C LEU A 127 3.83 8.90 11.94
N PHE A 128 3.66 8.77 13.26
CA PHE A 128 2.98 9.76 14.07
C PHE A 128 3.78 11.06 14.14
N SER A 129 5.10 10.95 14.37
CA SER A 129 6.02 12.09 14.36
C SER A 129 5.98 12.83 13.03
N PHE A 130 5.95 12.07 11.93
CA PHE A 130 5.80 12.60 10.57
C PHE A 130 4.45 13.31 10.35
N SER A 131 3.35 12.66 10.72
CA SER A 131 1.99 13.21 10.55
C SER A 131 1.82 14.49 11.36
N MET A 132 2.37 14.53 12.58
CA MET A 132 2.36 15.72 13.41
C MET A 132 3.15 16.86 12.76
N LEU A 133 4.36 16.61 12.26
CA LEU A 133 5.16 17.62 11.57
C LEU A 133 4.43 18.21 10.35
N ALA A 134 3.81 17.36 9.52
CA ALA A 134 3.04 17.79 8.35
C ALA A 134 1.79 18.60 8.72
N LEU A 135 1.11 18.22 9.81
CA LEU A 135 -0.09 18.88 10.29
C LEU A 135 0.22 20.23 10.93
N PHE A 136 1.30 20.33 11.72
CA PHE A 136 1.80 21.59 12.25
C PHE A 136 2.19 22.57 11.14
N ASN A 137 2.80 22.09 10.05
CA ASN A 137 3.10 22.91 8.87
C ASN A 137 1.81 23.45 8.22
N SER A 138 0.75 22.65 8.18
CA SER A 138 -0.49 23.02 7.50
C SER A 138 -1.33 24.04 8.29
N ILE A 139 -1.21 24.05 9.63
CA ILE A 139 -2.04 24.88 10.52
C ILE A 139 -1.28 26.10 11.07
N GLY A 140 0.03 25.96 11.32
CA GLY A 140 0.80 26.88 12.17
C GLY A 140 1.31 28.15 11.50
N GLU A 141 1.27 28.28 10.18
CA GLU A 141 1.80 29.48 9.53
C GLU A 141 0.74 30.58 9.40
N PRO A 142 0.96 31.79 9.98
CA PRO A 142 0.14 32.96 9.65
C PRO A 142 0.21 33.22 8.14
N ALA A 143 -0.83 33.83 7.56
CA ALA A 143 -0.92 34.07 6.11
C ALA A 143 0.29 34.83 5.53
N ASP A 144 1.01 35.55 6.39
CA ASP A 144 2.18 36.36 6.06
C ASP A 144 3.53 35.68 6.40
N GLY A 145 3.50 34.40 6.80
CA GLY A 145 4.69 33.61 7.08
C GLY A 145 5.57 33.42 5.84
N PRO A 146 6.90 33.28 6.00
CA PRO A 146 7.79 33.09 4.86
C PRO A 146 7.51 31.73 4.20
N PHE A 147 7.00 31.78 2.97
CA PHE A 147 6.73 30.62 2.09
C PHE A 147 7.87 29.59 2.04
N GLU A 148 9.11 30.03 2.26
CA GLU A 148 10.30 29.19 2.37
C GLU A 148 10.19 28.11 3.46
N ARG A 149 9.57 28.40 4.61
CA ARG A 149 9.43 27.44 5.71
C ARG A 149 8.49 26.29 5.34
N ALA A 150 7.35 26.58 4.73
CA ALA A 150 6.43 25.56 4.22
C ALA A 150 7.10 24.63 3.20
N LEU A 151 7.98 25.18 2.34
CA LEU A 151 8.74 24.41 1.36
C LEU A 151 9.77 23.48 2.01
N ILE A 152 10.55 23.99 2.98
CA ILE A 152 11.52 23.18 3.75
C ILE A 152 10.80 22.03 4.45
N LEU A 153 9.70 22.32 5.14
CA LEU A 153 8.92 21.30 5.86
C LEU A 153 8.29 20.28 4.92
N SER A 154 7.79 20.68 3.74
CA SER A 154 7.30 19.75 2.71
C SER A 154 8.42 18.86 2.17
N THR A 155 9.64 19.39 2.07
CA THR A 155 10.82 18.65 1.61
C THR A 155 11.25 17.62 2.64
N VAL A 156 11.39 18.04 3.91
CA VAL A 156 11.66 17.17 5.05
C VAL A 156 10.60 16.06 5.11
N ALA A 157 9.32 16.42 4.94
CA ALA A 157 8.23 15.47 4.92
C ALA A 157 8.40 14.42 3.79
N SER A 158 8.77 14.86 2.59
CA SER A 158 9.01 13.95 1.46
C SER A 158 10.16 12.98 1.74
N PHE A 159 11.26 13.44 2.35
CA PHE A 159 12.38 12.57 2.74
C PHE A 159 12.02 11.58 3.85
N LEU A 160 11.20 11.98 4.83
CA LEU A 160 10.70 11.09 5.88
C LEU A 160 9.77 10.01 5.32
N SER A 161 8.87 10.38 4.40
CA SER A 161 8.03 9.41 3.69
C SER A 161 8.90 8.44 2.88
N PHE A 162 9.92 8.94 2.19
CA PHE A 162 10.90 8.09 1.50
C PHE A 162 11.61 7.11 2.44
N GLY A 163 12.11 7.60 3.59
CA GLY A 163 12.72 6.74 4.61
C GLY A 163 11.76 5.66 5.12
N THR A 164 10.50 6.02 5.38
CA THR A 164 9.47 5.08 5.85
C THR A 164 9.20 3.99 4.83
N ASN A 165 9.03 4.37 3.55
CA ASN A 165 8.82 3.43 2.46
C ASN A 165 10.04 2.54 2.22
N LEU A 166 11.25 3.09 2.32
CA LEU A 166 12.49 2.34 2.15
C LEU A 166 12.66 1.30 3.26
N ILE A 167 12.48 1.69 4.52
CA ILE A 167 12.57 0.79 5.67
C ILE A 167 11.50 -0.30 5.58
N ALA A 168 10.25 0.06 5.25
CA ALA A 168 9.17 -0.90 5.10
C ALA A 168 9.44 -1.89 3.97
N THR A 169 9.87 -1.41 2.80
CA THR A 169 10.22 -2.26 1.65
C THR A 169 11.39 -3.17 1.98
N ALA A 170 12.45 -2.64 2.60
CA ALA A 170 13.61 -3.43 3.04
C ALA A 170 13.22 -4.51 4.07
N ALA A 171 12.34 -4.19 5.02
CA ALA A 171 11.85 -5.15 6.00
C ALA A 171 11.00 -6.25 5.34
N ILE A 172 10.09 -5.89 4.42
CA ILE A 172 9.31 -6.85 3.63
C ILE A 172 10.25 -7.77 2.83
N SER A 173 11.26 -7.20 2.15
CA SER A 173 12.28 -7.94 1.42
C SER A 173 13.07 -8.89 2.31
N TRP A 174 13.52 -8.42 3.48
CA TRP A 174 14.22 -9.26 4.44
C TRP A 174 13.34 -10.42 4.93
N LYS A 175 12.07 -10.14 5.24
CA LYS A 175 11.13 -11.18 5.67
C LYS A 175 10.93 -12.22 4.57
N ALA A 176 10.71 -11.79 3.33
CA ALA A 176 10.58 -12.66 2.17
C ALA A 176 11.83 -13.53 1.98
N TRP A 177 13.03 -12.95 2.12
CA TRP A 177 14.30 -13.67 2.07
C TRP A 177 14.44 -14.71 3.18
N THR A 178 14.09 -14.37 4.43
CA THR A 178 14.14 -15.34 5.54
C THR A 178 13.16 -16.50 5.37
N TYR A 179 11.98 -16.23 4.79
CA TYR A 179 11.00 -17.26 4.47
C TYR A 179 11.54 -18.20 3.37
N HIS A 180 12.14 -17.62 2.33
CA HIS A 180 12.80 -18.38 1.26
C HIS A 180 13.92 -19.30 1.78
N LYS A 181 14.79 -18.77 2.65
CA LYS A 181 15.92 -19.53 3.20
C LYS A 181 15.51 -20.69 4.11
N LYS A 182 14.44 -20.53 4.89
CA LYS A 182 13.98 -21.56 5.83
C LYS A 182 13.23 -22.72 5.17
N ASN A 183 12.59 -22.47 4.03
CA ASN A 183 11.74 -23.44 3.36
C ASN A 183 12.15 -23.72 1.90
N PRO A 184 13.42 -24.10 1.61
CA PRO A 184 13.89 -24.33 0.26
C PRO A 184 13.17 -25.50 -0.43
N ARG A 185 12.67 -26.48 0.34
CA ARG A 185 11.91 -27.63 -0.18
C ARG A 185 10.43 -27.32 -0.48
N SER A 186 9.86 -26.27 0.11
CA SER A 186 8.44 -25.91 -0.12
C SER A 186 8.18 -25.30 -1.49
N TRP A 187 9.24 -24.94 -2.22
CA TRP A 187 9.14 -24.41 -3.57
C TRP A 187 8.75 -25.45 -4.62
N ARG A 188 8.93 -26.74 -4.32
CA ARG A 188 8.81 -27.77 -5.36
C ARG A 188 7.42 -28.36 -5.57
N GLU A 189 6.51 -28.36 -4.60
CA GLU A 189 5.30 -29.22 -4.75
C GLU A 189 4.06 -28.89 -3.90
N THR A 190 3.98 -27.76 -3.18
CA THR A 190 2.75 -27.43 -2.41
C THR A 190 2.19 -26.03 -2.72
N GLU A 191 1.01 -26.02 -3.35
CA GLU A 191 0.28 -24.88 -3.92
C GLU A 191 0.12 -23.62 -3.02
N PRO A 192 -0.12 -23.69 -1.70
CA PRO A 192 -0.41 -22.48 -0.92
C PRO A 192 0.84 -21.61 -0.64
N SER A 193 2.05 -22.17 -0.68
CA SER A 193 3.30 -21.43 -0.43
C SER A 193 3.62 -20.45 -1.58
N HIS A 194 3.25 -20.81 -2.81
CA HIS A 194 3.55 -20.02 -4.00
C HIS A 194 2.79 -18.69 -4.05
N ALA A 195 1.52 -18.67 -3.65
CA ALA A 195 0.70 -17.46 -3.64
C ALA A 195 1.26 -16.39 -2.69
N VAL A 196 1.73 -16.81 -1.50
CA VAL A 196 2.33 -15.93 -0.50
C VAL A 196 3.65 -15.34 -1.02
N ASN A 197 4.51 -16.17 -1.63
CA ASN A 197 5.77 -15.71 -2.21
C ASN A 197 5.54 -14.72 -3.36
N SER A 198 4.55 -14.98 -4.21
CA SER A 198 4.20 -14.08 -5.31
C SER A 198 3.68 -12.74 -4.82
N ALA A 199 2.92 -12.72 -3.71
CA ALA A 199 2.46 -11.49 -3.08
C ALA A 199 3.62 -10.68 -2.48
N PHE A 200 4.57 -11.34 -1.80
CA PHE A 200 5.77 -10.68 -1.29
C PHE A 200 6.59 -10.04 -2.40
N MET A 201 6.86 -10.78 -3.47
CA MET A 201 7.65 -10.27 -4.59
C MET A 201 6.97 -9.06 -5.24
N LEU A 202 5.64 -9.10 -5.38
CA LEU A 202 4.90 -7.98 -5.93
C LEU A 202 4.93 -6.73 -5.04
N LEU A 203 4.84 -6.91 -3.72
CA LEU A 203 4.97 -5.81 -2.76
C LEU A 203 6.34 -5.16 -2.84
N ILE A 204 7.40 -5.97 -3.01
CA ILE A 204 8.77 -5.47 -3.18
C ILE A 204 8.90 -4.71 -4.49
N GLU A 205 8.45 -5.29 -5.60
CA GLU A 205 8.53 -4.68 -6.93
C GLU A 205 7.81 -3.33 -6.99
N THR A 206 6.57 -3.27 -6.49
CA THR A 206 5.79 -2.03 -6.45
C THR A 206 6.35 -1.01 -5.45
N GLY A 207 6.92 -1.45 -4.33
CA GLY A 207 7.63 -0.59 -3.38
C GLY A 207 8.88 0.04 -4.00
N MET A 208 9.67 -0.75 -4.74
CA MET A 208 10.85 -0.27 -5.46
C MET A 208 10.48 0.74 -6.55
N LEU A 209 9.41 0.51 -7.32
CA LEU A 209 8.92 1.48 -8.31
C LEU A 209 8.53 2.82 -7.66
N TYR A 210 7.88 2.77 -6.49
CA TYR A 210 7.52 3.97 -5.75
C TYR A 210 8.74 4.71 -5.20
N LEU A 211 9.73 4.00 -4.68
CA LEU A 211 11.00 4.58 -4.22
C LEU A 211 11.77 5.24 -5.39
N SER A 212 11.83 4.59 -6.55
CA SER A 212 12.41 5.16 -7.76
C SER A 212 11.70 6.45 -8.19
N TRP A 213 10.37 6.48 -8.10
CA TRP A 213 9.59 7.70 -8.36
C TRP A 213 9.93 8.83 -7.39
N GLN A 214 10.02 8.54 -6.09
CA GLN A 214 10.38 9.55 -5.09
C GLN A 214 11.80 10.10 -5.29
N ILE A 215 12.77 9.24 -5.63
CA ILE A 215 14.13 9.67 -5.99
C ILE A 215 14.10 10.59 -7.21
N LEU A 216 13.38 10.22 -8.27
CA LEU A 216 13.24 11.03 -9.48
C LEU A 216 12.69 12.43 -9.16
N VAL A 217 11.61 12.51 -8.36
CA VAL A 217 11.01 13.79 -7.96
C VAL A 217 11.98 14.61 -7.10
N ALA A 218 12.69 13.97 -6.17
CA ALA A 218 13.69 14.64 -5.34
C ALA A 218 14.85 15.21 -6.18
N THR A 219 15.35 14.44 -7.15
CA THR A 219 16.40 14.89 -8.07
C THR A 219 15.94 16.06 -8.93
N ILE A 220 14.75 15.99 -9.55
CA ILE A 220 14.21 17.09 -10.37
C ILE A 220 14.00 18.35 -9.52
N SER A 221 13.50 18.20 -8.29
CA SER A 221 13.29 19.33 -7.37
C SER A 221 14.60 19.97 -6.93
N TYR A 222 15.64 19.18 -6.66
CA TYR A 222 16.98 19.67 -6.35
C TYR A 222 17.57 20.46 -7.52
N LEU A 223 17.50 19.91 -8.74
CA LEU A 223 17.94 20.61 -9.95
C LEU A 223 17.17 21.92 -10.15
N SER A 224 15.86 21.91 -9.92
CA SER A 224 15.01 23.10 -9.98
C SER A 224 15.41 24.19 -8.99
N SER A 225 15.82 23.81 -7.77
CA SER A 225 16.29 24.78 -6.76
C SER A 225 17.65 25.40 -7.07
N SER A 226 18.46 24.74 -7.91
CA SER A 226 19.79 25.21 -8.31
C SER A 226 19.76 26.10 -9.55
N CYS A 227 18.56 26.42 -10.06
CA CYS A 227 18.37 27.12 -11.32
C CYS A 227 17.96 28.59 -11.09
N ASP A 228 18.75 29.52 -11.61
CA ASP A 228 18.53 30.98 -11.45
C ASP A 228 17.38 31.54 -12.32
N GLY A 229 16.66 30.68 -13.05
CA GLY A 229 15.50 31.05 -13.87
C GLY A 229 15.80 31.85 -15.14
N SER A 230 17.06 32.21 -15.39
CA SER A 230 17.48 33.06 -16.51
C SER A 230 17.63 32.33 -17.84
N THR A 231 17.77 31.00 -17.83
CA THR A 231 17.95 30.19 -19.05
C THR A 231 16.71 29.38 -19.39
N GLN A 232 16.48 29.14 -20.69
CA GLN A 232 15.35 28.33 -21.18
C GLN A 232 15.34 26.92 -20.55
N SER A 233 16.52 26.33 -20.33
CA SER A 233 16.66 25.04 -19.63
C SER A 233 16.20 25.10 -18.18
N CYS A 234 16.47 26.20 -17.46
CA CYS A 234 15.99 26.39 -16.08
C CYS A 234 14.46 26.41 -16.02
N ILE A 235 13.81 27.11 -16.95
CA ILE A 235 12.35 27.18 -17.03
C ILE A 235 11.76 25.78 -17.24
N ALA A 236 12.35 24.97 -18.13
CA ALA A 236 11.90 23.61 -18.37
C ALA A 236 12.06 22.70 -17.13
N ILE A 237 13.15 22.85 -16.38
CA ILE A 237 13.39 22.10 -15.13
C ILE A 237 12.38 22.50 -14.05
N GLN A 238 12.16 23.80 -13.83
CA GLN A 238 11.17 24.29 -12.86
C GLN A 238 9.76 23.81 -13.19
N PHE A 239 9.42 23.86 -14.48
CA PHE A 239 8.15 23.34 -14.96
C PHE A 239 8.01 21.84 -14.66
N SER A 240 9.03 21.05 -15.01
CA SER A 240 9.04 19.61 -14.74
C SER A 240 8.90 19.34 -13.24
N SER A 241 9.63 20.07 -12.39
CA SER A 241 9.54 19.92 -10.93
C SER A 241 8.10 20.09 -10.42
N ASN A 242 7.38 21.11 -10.89
CA ASN A 242 5.99 21.33 -10.50
C ASN A 242 5.09 20.17 -10.95
N ALA A 243 5.22 19.73 -12.21
CA ALA A 243 4.42 18.62 -12.75
C ALA A 243 4.66 17.31 -11.99
N PHE A 244 5.92 16.97 -11.70
CA PHE A 244 6.28 15.77 -10.93
C PHE A 244 5.85 15.88 -9.47
N ALA A 245 5.95 17.05 -8.86
CA ALA A 245 5.52 17.29 -7.48
C ALA A 245 3.99 17.12 -7.31
N GLU A 246 3.19 17.63 -8.25
CA GLU A 246 1.73 17.43 -8.25
C GLU A 246 1.37 15.96 -8.50
N SER A 247 2.03 15.34 -9.47
CA SER A 247 1.84 13.93 -9.83
C SER A 247 2.16 12.97 -8.69
N THR A 248 3.12 13.32 -7.84
CA THR A 248 3.49 12.51 -6.68
C THR A 248 2.31 12.23 -5.75
N THR A 249 1.36 13.17 -5.65
CA THR A 249 0.14 12.99 -4.85
C THR A 249 -0.72 11.85 -5.39
N ILE A 250 -0.88 11.79 -6.71
CA ILE A 250 -1.68 10.75 -7.38
C ILE A 250 -0.94 9.43 -7.37
N VAL A 251 0.38 9.44 -7.62
CA VAL A 251 1.23 8.23 -7.57
C VAL A 251 1.23 7.63 -6.16
N ALA A 252 1.31 8.45 -5.11
CA ALA A 252 1.21 8.00 -3.72
C ALA A 252 -0.11 7.29 -3.41
N ALA A 253 -1.20 7.73 -4.06
CA ALA A 253 -2.51 7.11 -3.93
C ALA A 253 -2.68 5.87 -4.84
N LEU A 254 -2.08 5.87 -6.03
CA LEU A 254 -2.07 4.77 -7.00
C LEU A 254 -1.28 3.56 -6.50
N TYR A 255 -0.18 3.79 -5.80
CA TYR A 255 0.69 2.73 -5.30
C TYR A 255 -0.06 1.72 -4.41
N PRO A 256 -0.64 2.10 -3.26
CA PRO A 256 -1.35 1.15 -2.40
C PRO A 256 -2.57 0.53 -3.09
N THR A 257 -3.33 1.30 -3.87
CA THR A 257 -4.51 0.80 -4.58
C THR A 257 -4.16 -0.25 -5.63
N SER A 258 -3.12 0.00 -6.44
CA SER A 258 -2.63 -0.97 -7.43
C SER A 258 -2.10 -2.23 -6.77
N THR A 259 -1.34 -2.12 -5.67
CA THR A 259 -0.88 -3.32 -4.95
C THR A 259 -2.04 -4.18 -4.45
N LEU A 260 -3.11 -3.57 -3.98
CA LEU A 260 -4.30 -4.27 -3.52
C LEU A 260 -4.99 -5.03 -4.65
N VAL A 261 -5.18 -4.37 -5.79
CA VAL A 261 -5.82 -4.96 -6.98
C VAL A 261 -4.99 -6.13 -7.48
N ILE A 262 -3.67 -5.94 -7.65
CA ILE A 262 -2.82 -6.97 -8.22
C ILE A 262 -2.73 -8.19 -7.28
N VAL A 263 -2.61 -7.99 -5.97
CA VAL A 263 -2.61 -9.09 -4.99
C VAL A 263 -3.94 -9.85 -5.02
N ALA A 264 -5.07 -9.15 -5.18
CA ALA A 264 -6.37 -9.79 -5.26
C ALA A 264 -6.58 -10.57 -6.57
N LEU A 265 -6.10 -10.05 -7.70
CA LEU A 265 -6.15 -10.75 -8.99
C LEU A 265 -5.31 -12.03 -8.95
N LYS A 266 -4.09 -11.96 -8.42
CA LYS A 266 -3.24 -13.15 -8.26
C LYS A 266 -3.88 -14.22 -7.37
N LYS A 267 -4.55 -13.79 -6.28
CA LYS A 267 -5.30 -14.72 -5.44
C LYS A 267 -6.46 -15.37 -6.21
N SER A 268 -7.21 -14.60 -6.99
CA SER A 268 -8.32 -15.12 -7.79
C SER A 268 -7.86 -16.17 -8.81
N ILE A 269 -6.70 -16.00 -9.43
CA ILE A 269 -6.14 -16.95 -10.40
C ILE A 269 -5.67 -18.23 -9.67
N ALA A 270 -5.01 -18.07 -8.51
CA ALA A 270 -4.58 -19.21 -7.71
C ALA A 270 -5.76 -20.04 -7.19
N ASP A 271 -6.85 -19.40 -6.77
CA ASP A 271 -8.06 -20.09 -6.28
C ASP A 271 -8.81 -20.81 -7.42
N GLN A 272 -8.76 -20.30 -8.67
CA GLN A 272 -9.37 -20.95 -9.84
C GLN A 272 -8.57 -22.16 -10.35
N CYS A 273 -7.26 -22.15 -10.17
CA CYS A 273 -6.38 -23.23 -10.62
C CYS A 273 -6.23 -24.34 -9.57
N GLY A 274 -7.17 -24.44 -8.62
CA GLY A 274 -7.16 -25.45 -7.56
C GLY A 274 -6.96 -26.87 -8.09
N PRO A 275 -6.53 -27.80 -7.23
CA PRO A 275 -6.03 -29.10 -7.65
C PRO A 275 -7.08 -29.76 -8.53
N LEU A 276 -6.75 -29.90 -9.82
CA LEU A 276 -7.59 -30.62 -10.77
C LEU A 276 -8.00 -31.93 -10.08
N PRO A 277 -9.30 -32.27 -10.08
CA PRO A 277 -9.75 -33.52 -9.52
C PRO A 277 -8.84 -34.62 -10.06
N SER A 278 -8.15 -35.33 -9.17
CA SER A 278 -7.25 -36.44 -9.49
C SER A 278 -7.96 -37.61 -10.22
N THR A 279 -9.23 -37.42 -10.58
CA THR A 279 -10.08 -38.29 -11.39
C THR A 279 -9.53 -38.57 -12.79
N PHE A 280 -8.59 -37.76 -13.31
CA PHE A 280 -7.89 -38.08 -14.57
C PHE A 280 -6.58 -38.87 -14.41
N ALA A 281 -6.08 -39.06 -13.19
CA ALA A 281 -4.87 -39.86 -12.94
C ALA A 281 -5.15 -41.36 -12.77
N SER A 282 -6.42 -41.80 -12.81
CA SER A 282 -6.79 -43.22 -12.66
C SER A 282 -6.90 -44.00 -13.97
N SER A 283 -6.73 -43.38 -15.16
CA SER A 283 -6.87 -44.10 -16.43
C SER A 283 -5.59 -44.81 -16.93
N SER A 284 -4.49 -44.75 -16.17
CA SER A 284 -3.22 -45.41 -16.55
C SER A 284 -3.02 -46.79 -15.94
N TYR A 285 -3.94 -47.28 -15.11
CA TYR A 285 -3.83 -48.59 -14.43
C TYR A 285 -4.57 -49.74 -15.14
N LEU A 286 -5.20 -49.49 -16.30
CA LEU A 286 -5.94 -50.51 -17.05
C LEU A 286 -5.22 -51.05 -18.30
N LEU A 287 -3.91 -50.80 -18.45
CA LEU A 287 -3.06 -51.56 -19.37
C LEU A 287 -2.06 -52.40 -18.58
N SER A 288 -2.64 -53.46 -18.04
CA SER A 288 -2.05 -54.78 -17.80
C SER A 288 -0.76 -55.09 -18.60
N SER A 289 0.28 -55.51 -17.87
CA SER A 289 1.07 -56.67 -18.26
C SER A 289 1.23 -57.59 -17.04
N PRO A 290 0.70 -58.81 -17.06
CA PRO A 290 0.90 -59.79 -16.00
C PRO A 290 2.18 -60.59 -16.29
N SER A 291 3.20 -60.45 -15.45
CA SER A 291 4.38 -61.32 -15.48
C SER A 291 4.74 -61.81 -14.07
N MET A 292 4.39 -63.08 -13.87
CA MET A 292 4.96 -64.08 -12.96
C MET A 292 5.43 -63.65 -11.56
N ARG A 293 4.45 -63.79 -10.66
CA ARG A 293 4.54 -64.35 -9.31
C ARG A 293 5.58 -65.49 -9.21
N SER A 294 6.76 -65.20 -8.66
CA SER A 294 7.69 -66.20 -8.12
C SER A 294 7.27 -66.54 -6.68
N MET A 295 6.93 -67.80 -6.47
CA MET A 295 6.67 -68.40 -5.17
C MET A 295 7.96 -68.43 -4.34
N ARG A 296 7.95 -67.80 -3.16
CA ARG A 296 8.82 -68.24 -2.07
C ARG A 296 7.99 -68.46 -0.81
N SER A 297 7.84 -69.75 -0.54
CA SER A 297 7.34 -70.36 0.69
C SER A 297 8.23 -69.98 1.87
N THR A 298 7.63 -69.43 2.93
CA THR A 298 8.11 -69.58 4.30
C THR A 298 6.91 -69.82 5.21
N ALA A 299 6.86 -71.06 5.70
CA ALA A 299 5.97 -71.53 6.73
C ALA A 299 6.45 -71.09 8.12
N GLY A 300 5.50 -70.88 9.04
CA GLY A 300 5.71 -71.04 10.48
C GLY A 300 5.40 -69.83 11.36
N PRO A 301 4.99 -70.05 12.63
CA PRO A 301 3.62 -69.77 13.06
C PRO A 301 3.50 -69.01 14.40
N ALA A 302 2.24 -68.88 14.85
CA ALA A 302 1.73 -68.53 16.19
C ALA A 302 1.67 -67.03 16.53
N MET A 303 0.48 -66.41 16.60
CA MET A 303 -0.59 -66.58 17.61
C MET A 303 -0.17 -66.09 19.00
N MET A 304 -0.44 -64.82 19.30
CA MET A 304 -0.74 -64.38 20.67
C MET A 304 -1.71 -63.21 20.64
N ILE A 305 -2.97 -63.54 20.89
CA ILE A 305 -4.05 -62.62 21.21
C ILE A 305 -3.80 -62.16 22.65
N GLN A 306 -3.76 -60.84 22.90
CA GLN A 306 -3.96 -60.31 24.24
C GLN A 306 -5.08 -59.26 24.27
N PRO A 307 -5.84 -59.21 25.37
CA PRO A 307 -7.18 -58.65 25.42
C PRO A 307 -7.23 -57.18 25.83
N LEU A 308 -8.30 -56.49 25.41
CA LEU A 308 -8.74 -55.21 25.94
C LEU A 308 -9.02 -55.29 27.46
N PRO A 309 -8.66 -54.27 28.24
CA PRO A 309 -9.35 -53.98 29.49
C PRO A 309 -10.56 -53.04 29.26
N PRO A 310 -11.70 -53.31 29.91
CA PRO A 310 -12.81 -52.36 30.02
C PRO A 310 -12.63 -51.49 31.28
N LYS A 311 -13.15 -50.26 31.27
CA LYS A 311 -13.89 -49.75 32.45
C LYS A 311 -14.60 -48.42 32.19
N ASP A 312 -15.90 -48.50 32.40
CA ASP A 312 -16.83 -47.43 32.65
C ASP A 312 -16.43 -46.56 33.85
N GLY A 313 -16.94 -45.33 33.86
CA GLY A 313 -17.01 -44.51 35.07
C GLY A 313 -17.37 -43.05 34.81
N PRO A 314 -18.61 -42.61 35.09
CA PRO A 314 -19.02 -41.21 35.04
C PRO A 314 -18.70 -40.53 36.38
N GLN A 315 -18.17 -39.32 36.35
CA GLN A 315 -18.22 -38.41 37.51
C GLN A 315 -18.67 -37.03 37.08
N SER A 316 -19.91 -36.72 37.44
CA SER A 316 -20.39 -35.37 37.67
C SER A 316 -19.61 -34.76 38.83
N VAL A 317 -19.18 -33.50 38.75
CA VAL A 317 -19.24 -32.56 39.89
C VAL A 317 -19.34 -31.14 39.35
N ALA A 318 -20.44 -30.49 39.73
CA ALA A 318 -20.66 -29.06 39.65
C ALA A 318 -19.80 -28.29 40.67
N LYS A 319 -19.34 -27.08 40.32
CA LYS A 319 -19.09 -25.95 41.23
C LYS A 319 -19.14 -24.68 40.37
N ALA A 320 -20.23 -23.92 40.43
CA ALA A 320 -20.56 -22.93 41.46
C ALA A 320 -19.62 -21.70 41.43
N SER A 321 -20.09 -20.67 40.75
CA SER A 321 -20.22 -19.29 41.25
C SER A 321 -19.26 -18.80 42.34
N THR A 322 -18.41 -17.84 41.96
CA THR A 322 -18.06 -16.64 42.75
C THR A 322 -17.92 -15.48 41.74
N SER A 323 -18.79 -14.48 41.76
CA SER A 323 -18.96 -13.41 42.77
C SER A 323 -17.86 -12.35 42.68
N VAL A 324 -18.25 -11.15 42.22
CA VAL A 324 -17.87 -9.82 42.76
C VAL A 324 -16.38 -9.44 42.63
N GLY A 325 -15.95 -8.30 42.08
CA GLY A 325 -16.59 -7.02 41.81
C GLY A 325 -15.57 -6.03 41.21
N PRO A 326 -15.88 -4.73 41.16
CA PRO A 326 -15.21 -3.74 40.32
C PRO A 326 -14.08 -2.97 41.05
N HIS A 327 -13.06 -2.54 40.31
CA HIS A 327 -12.16 -1.46 40.74
C HIS A 327 -11.54 -0.82 39.49
N LYS A 328 -12.07 0.33 39.02
CA LYS A 328 -11.70 1.70 39.38
C LYS A 328 -10.25 2.07 39.04
N ASP A 329 -10.17 2.98 38.07
CA ASP A 329 -9.43 4.24 38.09
C ASP A 329 -7.92 4.23 38.31
N GLY A 330 -7.23 4.78 37.31
CA GLY A 330 -5.81 5.11 37.38
C GLY A 330 -5.41 5.94 36.17
N TYR A 331 -5.96 7.14 36.07
CA TYR A 331 -5.33 8.24 35.35
C TYR A 331 -3.98 8.53 36.02
N PHE A 332 -2.88 8.39 35.28
CA PHE A 332 -1.75 9.31 35.16
C PHE A 332 -0.83 8.80 34.04
#